data_AF-A0A378FR61-F1
#
_entry.id   AF-A0A378FR61-F1
#
_cell.length_a   1.000
_cell.length_b   1.000
_cell.length_c   1.000
_cell.angle_alpha   90.00
_cell.angle_beta   90.00
_cell.angle_gamma   90.00
#
_symmetry.space_group_name_H-M   'P 1'
#
loop_
_entity.id
_entity.type
_entity.pdbx_description
1 polymer ?
#
loop_
_entity_poly.entity_id
_entity_poly.type
_entity_poly.pdbx_seq_one_letter_code
_entity_poly.pdbx_strand_id
1 'polypeptide(L)' 'MISPQSIAIACAAVGLVGKESDLFRFTVKHSLIFTCMVGLITTLQAYVLTWMIP' A
#
# COMPACT_ATOMS: atom_id res chain seq x y z
N MET A 1 -4.82 5.26 1.73
CA MET A 1 -6.25 5.11 2.03
C MET A 1 -6.90 4.33 0.91
N ILE A 2 -7.49 3.17 1.22
CA ILE A 2 -8.26 2.36 0.28
C ILE A 2 -9.71 2.39 0.74
N SER A 3 -10.61 2.92 -0.08
CA SER A 3 -12.05 2.87 0.18
C SER A 3 -12.67 1.73 -0.64
N PRO A 4 -13.47 0.83 -0.03
CA PRO A 4 -14.15 -0.24 -0.75
C PRO A 4 -15.09 0.29 -1.84
N GLN A 5 -15.69 1.47 -1.63
CA GLN A 5 -16.54 2.14 -2.63
C GLN A 5 -15.76 2.54 -3.88
N SER A 6 -14.55 3.07 -3.71
CA SER A 6 -13.69 3.45 -4.85
C SER A 6 -13.28 2.22 -5.67
N ILE A 7 -13.01 1.09 -4.99
CA ILE A 7 -12.70 -0.19 -5.65
C ILE A 7 -13.91 -0.73 -6.40
N ALA A 8 -15.11 -0.69 -5.81
CA ALA A 8 -16.33 -1.16 -6.46
C ALA A 8 -16.64 -0.37 -7.75
N ILE A 9 -16.48 0.96 -7.70
CA ILE A 9 -16.65 1.84 -8.87
C ILE A 9 -15.60 1.52 -9.95
N ALA A 10 -14.34 1.32 -9.56
CA ALA A 10 -13.28 0.92 -10.49
C ALA A 10 -13.58 -0.45 -11.12
N CYS A 11 -13.94 -1.47 -10.34
CA CYS A 11 -14.32 -2.79 -10.83
C CYS A 11 -15.51 -2.75 -11.79
N ALA A 12 -16.51 -1.92 -11.51
CA ALA A 12 -17.64 -1.69 -12.41
C ALA A 12 -17.21 -0.99 -13.72
N ALA A 13 -16.27 -0.04 -13.67
CA ALA A 13 -15.78 0.69 -14.84
C ALA A 13 -14.93 -0.17 -15.79
N VAL A 14 -14.17 -1.15 -15.29
CA VAL A 14 -13.39 -2.11 -16.10
C VAL A 14 -14.12 -3.44 -16.38
N GLY A 15 -15.38 -3.59 -15.95
CA GLY A 15 -16.17 -4.81 -16.20
C GLY A 15 -15.71 -6.03 -15.38
N LEU A 16 -14.94 -5.82 -14.31
CA LEU A 16 -14.43 -6.86 -13.41
C LEU A 16 -15.37 -7.09 -12.22
N VAL A 17 -16.64 -7.38 -12.51
CA VAL A 17 -17.68 -7.62 -11.51
C VAL A 17 -17.38 -8.92 -10.73
N GLY A 18 -17.40 -8.85 -9.40
CA GLY A 18 -17.12 -10.00 -8.52
C GLY A 18 -15.63 -10.28 -8.24
N LYS A 19 -14.70 -9.52 -8.82
CA LYS A 19 -13.25 -9.61 -8.53
C LYS A 19 -12.70 -8.51 -7.62
N GLU A 20 -13.58 -7.76 -6.96
CA GLU A 20 -13.24 -6.65 -6.05
C GLU A 20 -12.28 -7.09 -4.93
N SER A 21 -12.48 -8.30 -4.38
CA SER A 21 -11.63 -8.84 -3.31
C SER A 21 -10.20 -9.14 -3.78
N ASP A 22 -10.04 -9.57 -5.03
CA ASP A 22 -8.73 -9.86 -5.62
C ASP A 22 -7.95 -8.56 -5.87
N LEU A 23 -8.65 -7.54 -6.40
CA LEU A 23 -8.09 -6.20 -6.62
C LEU A 23 -7.73 -5.50 -5.30
N PHE A 24 -8.57 -5.65 -4.27
CA PHE A 24 -8.28 -5.17 -2.92
C PHE A 24 -7.04 -5.85 -2.34
N ARG A 25 -6.96 -7.19 -2.41
CA ARG A 25 -5.80 -7.95 -1.92
C ARG A 25 -4.51 -7.60 -2.67
N PHE A 26 -4.58 -7.38 -3.97
CA PHE A 26 -3.46 -6.92 -4.77
C PHE A 26 -2.93 -5.56 -4.28
N THR A 27 -3.84 -4.59 -4.12
CA THR A 27 -3.49 -3.21 -3.73
C THR A 27 -2.98 -3.15 -2.28
N VAL A 28 -3.61 -3.88 -1.36
CA VAL A 28 -3.19 -3.96 0.05
C VAL A 28 -1.82 -4.62 0.19
N LYS A 29 -1.55 -5.72 -0.53
CA LYS A 29 -0.24 -6.38 -0.53
C LYS A 29 0.87 -5.42 -0.96
N HIS A 30 0.68 -4.70 -2.06
CA HIS A 30 1.65 -3.71 -2.54
C HIS A 30 1.86 -2.58 -1.53
N SER A 31 0.77 -2.06 -0.95
CA SER A 31 0.85 -1.01 0.07
C SER A 31 1.64 -1.46 1.29
N LEU A 32 1.42 -2.69 1.78
CA LEU A 32 2.14 -3.25 2.93
C LEU A 32 3.64 -3.37 2.68
N ILE A 33 4.03 -3.85 1.49
CA ILE A 33 5.45 -3.95 1.10
C ILE A 33 6.10 -2.57 1.12
N PHE A 34 5.45 -1.57 0.53
CA PHE A 34 5.96 -0.20 0.52
C PHE A 34 6.08 0.37 1.94
N THR A 35 5.07 0.17 2.78
CA THR A 35 5.10 0.62 4.18
C THR A 35 6.22 -0.05 4.96
N CYS A 36 6.41 -1.37 4.82
CA CYS A 36 7.51 -2.08 5.47
C CYS A 36 8.88 -1.59 4.97
N MET A 37 9.04 -1.37 3.66
CA MET A 37 10.28 -0.86 3.08
C MET A 37 10.62 0.53 3.63
N VAL A 38 9.67 1.45 3.59
CA VAL A 38 9.86 2.82 4.13
C VAL A 38 10.10 2.75 5.65
N GLY A 39 9.36 1.93 6.39
CA GLY A 39 9.57 1.75 7.83
C GLY A 39 10.95 1.20 8.18
N LEU A 40 11.47 0.27 7.37
CA LEU A 40 12.85 -0.24 7.49
C LEU A 40 13.87 0.86 7.24
N ILE A 41 13.69 1.65 6.17
CA ILE A 41 14.58 2.77 5.84
C ILE A 41 14.56 3.80 6.98
N THR A 42 13.39 4.18 7.49
CA THR A 42 13.27 5.13 8.61
C THR A 42 13.91 4.59 9.88
N THR A 43 13.77 3.29 10.17
CA THR A 43 14.41 2.67 11.33
C THR A 43 15.93 2.65 11.19
N LEU A 44 16.46 2.32 10.01
CA LEU A 44 17.90 2.38 9.73
C LEU A 44 18.44 3.81 9.82
N GLN A 45 17.69 4.80 9.33
CA GLN A 45 18.02 6.21 9.49
C GLN A 45 18.03 6.63 10.98
N ALA A 46 17.06 6.17 11.78
CA ALA A 46 16.95 6.52 13.19
C ALA A 46 18.04 5.89 14.09
N TYR A 47 18.51 4.67 13.80
CA TYR A 47 19.43 3.94 14.68
C TYR A 47 20.86 3.75 14.14
N VAL A 48 21.04 3.71 12.82
CA VAL A 48 22.35 3.42 12.19
C VAL A 48 22.93 4.64 11.51
N LEU A 49 22.10 5.39 10.80
CA LEU A 49 22.49 6.62 10.09
C LEU A 49 22.00 7.86 10.83
N THR A 50 22.22 7.90 12.14
CA THR A 50 21.80 8.99 13.06
C THR A 50 22.34 10.36 12.67
N TRP A 51 23.38 10.42 11.85
CA TRP A 51 23.97 11.65 11.31
C TRP A 51 23.20 12.27 10.12
N MET A 52 22.13 11.62 9.64
CA MET A 52 21.40 12.03 8.43
C MET A 52 20.12 12.84 8.72
N ILE A 53 19.70 12.90 9.98
CA ILE A 53 18.56 13.69 10.45
C ILE A 53 19.11 14.66 11.52
N PRO A 54 19.09 15.98 11.31
CA PRO A 54 19.47 16.96 12.33
C PRO A 54 18.52 16.96 13.54
#